data_AF-V4MAQ3-F1
#
_entry.id   AF-V4MAQ3-F1
#
_cell.length_a   1.000
_cell.length_b   1.000
_cell.length_c   1.000
_cell.angle_alpha   90.00
_cell.angle_beta   90.00
_cell.angle_gamma   90.00
#
_symmetry.space_group_name_H-M   'P 1'
#
loop_
_entity.id
_entity.type
_entity.pdbx_description
1 polymer ?
#
loop_
_entity_poly.entity_id
_entity_poly.type
_entity_poly.pdbx_seq_one_letter_code
_entity_poly.pdbx_strand_id
1 'polypeptide(L)'
;MASNPPEKRKPLNYQIYKIIVGQWTCESVYLDTLIFKCLFPAKKLVWEYLDYSVANRERIKKRIEIDWADILSIRRHTNSLEVELRKPPRFVKEPSHRPYRSTEWIATEEDFTSNQASVCRRQTFHFTPGDLQEIMEKLVSGDKFWSDLVKIPFPTLPESLYFEQNGNNDNQSQGSFSVNMDLLHHQSQ
;
A
#
# COMPACT_ATOMS: atom_id res chain seq x y z
N MET A 1 -39.84 4.53 -4.00
CA MET A 1 -38.83 3.67 -4.64
C MET A 1 -37.69 3.49 -3.65
N ALA A 2 -37.51 2.29 -3.10
CA ALA A 2 -36.37 2.02 -2.24
C ALA A 2 -35.12 1.99 -3.14
N SER A 3 -34.20 2.93 -2.97
CA SER A 3 -32.90 2.87 -3.62
C SER A 3 -32.18 1.63 -3.09
N ASN A 4 -31.85 0.69 -3.99
CA ASN A 4 -30.94 -0.40 -3.63
C ASN A 4 -29.69 0.20 -2.97
N PRO A 5 -29.19 -0.38 -1.86
CA PRO A 5 -27.93 0.07 -1.29
C PRO A 5 -26.85 0.00 -2.38
N PRO A 6 -25.93 0.98 -2.44
CA PRO A 6 -24.88 0.99 -3.44
C PRO A 6 -24.15 -0.35 -3.40
N GLU A 7 -24.13 -1.04 -4.53
CA GLU A 7 -23.54 -2.37 -4.67
C GLU A 7 -22.08 -2.28 -4.23
N LYS A 8 -21.74 -2.95 -3.12
CA LYS A 8 -20.37 -2.92 -2.56
C LYS A 8 -19.43 -3.54 -3.59
N ARG A 9 -18.56 -2.72 -4.18
CA ARG A 9 -17.59 -3.18 -5.19
C ARG A 9 -16.71 -4.29 -4.61
N LYS A 10 -16.53 -5.36 -5.38
CA LYS A 10 -15.65 -6.46 -5.04
C LYS A 10 -14.20 -5.96 -4.94
N PRO A 11 -13.40 -6.52 -4.02
CA PRO A 11 -11.99 -6.20 -3.96
C PRO A 11 -11.27 -6.65 -5.23
N LEU A 12 -10.28 -5.87 -5.67
CA LEU A 12 -9.30 -6.36 -6.63
C LEU A 12 -8.36 -7.32 -5.91
N ASN A 13 -7.99 -8.40 -6.58
CA ASN A 13 -7.11 -9.43 -6.06
C ASN A 13 -6.29 -10.00 -7.22
N TYR A 14 -4.99 -9.71 -7.24
CA TYR A 14 -4.09 -10.05 -8.32
C TYR A 14 -2.80 -10.63 -7.77
N GLN A 15 -2.29 -11.66 -8.42
CA GLN A 15 -0.96 -12.17 -8.16
C GLN A 15 0.07 -11.16 -8.66
N ILE A 16 1.10 -10.90 -7.86
CA ILE A 16 2.29 -10.17 -8.30
C ILE A 16 3.49 -11.09 -8.21
N TYR A 17 4.46 -10.92 -9.11
CA TYR A 17 5.64 -11.78 -9.10
C TYR A 17 6.81 -11.17 -8.33
N LYS A 18 6.79 -9.85 -8.08
CA LYS A 18 7.83 -9.16 -7.31
C LYS A 18 7.30 -7.92 -6.63
N ILE A 19 7.84 -7.64 -5.45
CA ILE A 19 7.70 -6.37 -4.75
C ILE A 19 9.08 -5.85 -4.36
N ILE A 20 9.26 -4.53 -4.46
CA ILE A 20 10.46 -3.82 -4.00
C ILE A 20 10.02 -2.74 -3.02
N VAL A 21 10.61 -2.72 -1.84
CA VAL A 21 10.41 -1.71 -0.80
C VAL A 21 11.78 -1.24 -0.33
N GLY A 22 12.16 -0.01 -0.70
CA GLY A 22 13.53 0.45 -0.47
C GLY A 22 14.56 -0.49 -1.08
N GLN A 23 15.46 -1.02 -0.25
CA GLN A 23 16.46 -2.02 -0.64
C GLN A 23 15.96 -3.47 -0.48
N TRP A 24 14.80 -3.69 0.12
CA TRP A 24 14.23 -5.02 0.29
C TRP A 24 13.47 -5.43 -0.96
N THR A 25 13.71 -6.64 -1.43
CA THR A 25 13.04 -7.23 -2.60
C THR A 25 12.52 -8.60 -2.24
N CYS A 26 11.29 -8.89 -2.63
CA CYS A 26 10.69 -10.21 -2.53
C CYS A 26 10.13 -10.62 -3.88
N GLU A 27 10.50 -11.82 -4.32
CA GLU A 27 9.99 -12.43 -5.53
C GLU A 27 9.10 -13.63 -5.18
N SER A 28 8.02 -13.80 -5.92
CA SER A 28 7.08 -14.90 -5.75
C SER A 28 7.72 -16.19 -6.23
N VAL A 29 7.95 -17.15 -5.32
CA VAL A 29 8.50 -18.47 -5.67
C VAL A 29 7.39 -19.42 -6.16
N TYR A 30 6.17 -19.25 -5.66
CA TYR A 30 5.00 -20.07 -6.03
C TYR A 30 3.77 -19.20 -6.24
N LEU A 31 2.77 -19.73 -6.97
CA LEU A 31 1.45 -19.10 -7.05
C LEU A 31 0.87 -18.85 -5.65
N ASP A 32 0.14 -17.76 -5.50
CA ASP A 32 -0.51 -17.29 -4.27
C ASP A 32 0.41 -16.87 -3.12
N THR A 33 1.72 -16.79 -3.35
CA THR A 33 2.68 -16.37 -2.31
C THR A 33 2.81 -14.85 -2.15
N LEU A 34 2.49 -14.09 -3.20
CA LEU A 34 2.58 -12.64 -3.20
C LEU A 34 1.36 -12.05 -3.92
N ILE A 35 0.46 -11.47 -3.14
CA ILE A 35 -0.86 -11.03 -3.62
C ILE A 35 -1.01 -9.53 -3.40
N PHE A 36 -1.44 -8.82 -4.44
CA PHE A 36 -1.85 -7.43 -4.40
C PHE A 36 -3.38 -7.34 -4.32
N LYS A 37 -3.91 -6.52 -3.42
CA LYS A 37 -5.34 -6.27 -3.27
C LYS A 37 -5.67 -4.79 -3.16
N CYS A 38 -6.81 -4.42 -3.75
CA CYS A 38 -7.43 -3.13 -3.49
C CYS A 38 -8.83 -3.35 -2.90
N LEU A 39 -9.00 -2.95 -1.65
CA LEU A 39 -10.22 -3.14 -0.87
C LEU A 39 -11.06 -1.86 -0.90
N PHE A 40 -11.95 -1.72 -1.90
CA PHE A 40 -12.79 -0.53 -2.06
C PHE A 40 -13.60 -0.14 -0.80
N PRO A 41 -14.33 -1.05 -0.13
CA PRO A 41 -15.13 -0.67 1.03
C PRO A 41 -14.28 -0.16 2.21
N ALA A 42 -13.07 -0.69 2.37
CA ALA A 42 -12.15 -0.29 3.43
C ALA A 42 -11.23 0.87 3.01
N LYS A 43 -11.24 1.25 1.74
CA LYS A 43 -10.30 2.22 1.12
C LYS A 43 -8.84 1.90 1.46
N LYS A 44 -8.46 0.64 1.22
CA LYS A 44 -7.10 0.14 1.48
C LYS A 44 -6.47 -0.49 0.26
N LEU A 45 -5.20 -0.18 0.05
CA LEU A 45 -4.29 -0.99 -0.76
C LEU A 45 -3.60 -1.96 0.20
N VAL A 46 -3.49 -3.20 -0.23
CA VAL A 46 -3.01 -4.29 0.60
C VAL A 46 -2.09 -5.16 -0.23
N TRP A 47 -1.03 -5.64 0.38
CA TRP A 47 -0.31 -6.77 -0.20
C TRP A 47 0.01 -7.82 0.86
N GLU A 48 -0.09 -9.07 0.46
CA GLU A 48 0.07 -10.25 1.32
C GLU A 48 1.28 -11.05 0.84
N TYR A 49 2.06 -11.54 1.81
CA TYR A 49 3.25 -12.35 1.60
C TYR A 49 3.15 -13.61 2.47
N LEU A 50 3.46 -14.77 1.91
CA LEU A 50 3.56 -16.01 2.66
C LEU A 50 5.00 -16.25 3.11
N ASP A 51 5.26 -16.09 4.41
CA ASP A 51 6.55 -16.38 5.01
C ASP A 51 6.67 -17.89 5.29
N TYR A 52 7.67 -18.53 4.68
CA TYR A 52 7.97 -19.94 4.90
C TYR A 52 9.23 -20.07 5.76
N SER A 53 9.04 -20.32 7.05
CA SER A 53 10.15 -20.64 7.94
C SER A 53 10.46 -22.13 7.90
N VAL A 54 11.59 -22.47 7.28
CA VAL A 54 12.08 -23.86 7.21
C VAL A 54 12.40 -24.41 8.61
N ALA A 55 12.88 -23.55 9.52
CA ALA A 55 13.30 -23.93 10.86
C ALA A 55 12.12 -24.45 11.71
N ASN A 56 10.95 -23.82 11.59
CA ASN A 56 9.79 -24.14 12.42
C ASN A 56 8.69 -24.88 11.65
N ARG A 57 8.88 -25.12 10.34
CA ARG A 57 7.85 -25.65 9.41
C ARG A 57 6.54 -24.86 9.45
N GLU A 58 6.63 -23.58 9.79
CA GLU A 58 5.48 -22.68 9.89
C GLU A 58 5.31 -21.91 8.58
N ARG A 59 4.06 -21.77 8.17
CA ARG A 59 3.62 -20.92 7.07
C ARG A 59 2.82 -19.79 7.70
N ILE A 60 3.42 -18.62 7.81
CA ILE A 60 2.75 -17.46 8.40
C ILE A 60 2.46 -16.48 7.29
N LYS A 61 1.18 -16.16 7.09
CA LYS A 61 0.82 -15.10 6.16
C LYS A 61 1.02 -13.75 6.84
N LYS A 62 1.79 -12.90 6.18
CA LYS A 62 2.04 -11.51 6.57
C LYS A 62 1.38 -10.58 5.56
N ARG A 63 1.02 -9.38 5.99
CA ARG A 63 0.30 -8.41 5.18
C ARG A 63 0.66 -7.00 5.57
N ILE A 64 0.84 -6.15 4.58
CA ILE A 64 0.91 -4.70 4.75
C ILE A 64 -0.40 -4.08 4.29
N GLU A 65 -0.91 -3.14 5.08
CA GLU A 65 -2.07 -2.33 4.74
C GLU A 65 -1.70 -0.86 4.62
N ILE A 66 -2.13 -0.26 3.52
CA ILE A 66 -1.95 1.14 3.18
C ILE A 66 -3.35 1.74 3.03
N ASP A 67 -3.69 2.72 3.87
CA ASP A 67 -4.91 3.50 3.66
C ASP A 67 -4.75 4.37 2.41
N TRP A 68 -5.79 4.48 1.60
CA TRP A 68 -5.74 5.29 0.38
C TRP A 68 -5.39 6.75 0.66
N ALA A 69 -5.84 7.29 1.80
CA ALA A 69 -5.52 8.66 2.22
C ALA A 69 -4.01 8.91 2.41
N ASP A 70 -3.23 7.84 2.58
CA ASP A 70 -1.77 7.89 2.74
C ASP A 70 -1.02 7.66 1.42
N ILE A 71 -1.72 7.42 0.31
CA ILE A 71 -1.08 7.34 -1.01
C ILE A 71 -1.01 8.76 -1.59
N LEU A 72 0.21 9.26 -1.79
CA LEU A 72 0.48 10.61 -2.31
C LEU A 72 0.39 10.65 -3.82
N SER A 73 1.04 9.70 -4.49
CA SER A 73 1.09 9.61 -5.93
C SER A 73 1.38 8.18 -6.36
N ILE A 74 1.07 7.86 -7.62
CA ILE A 74 1.39 6.59 -8.25
C ILE A 74 2.03 6.81 -9.62
N ARG A 75 2.92 5.90 -10.01
CA ARG A 75 3.50 5.88 -11.36
C ARG A 75 3.39 4.49 -11.94
N ARG A 76 2.83 4.42 -13.13
CA ARG A 76 2.70 3.19 -13.90
C ARG A 76 3.86 3.06 -14.89
N HIS A 77 4.46 1.89 -14.95
CA HIS A 77 5.36 1.44 -16.03
C HIS A 77 4.71 0.29 -16.81
N THR A 78 5.44 -0.34 -17.74
CA THR A 78 4.91 -1.45 -18.54
C THR A 78 4.33 -2.57 -17.69
N ASN A 79 5.07 -3.05 -16.69
CA ASN A 79 4.69 -4.19 -15.84
C ASN A 79 4.83 -3.89 -14.34
N SER A 80 4.94 -2.62 -13.94
CA SER A 80 5.02 -2.27 -12.52
C SER A 80 4.24 -1.00 -12.16
N LEU A 81 3.76 -0.98 -10.92
CA LEU A 81 3.13 0.17 -10.28
C LEU A 81 4.00 0.62 -9.12
N GLU A 82 4.48 1.85 -9.17
CA GLU A 82 5.10 2.53 -8.03
C GLU A 82 4.03 3.29 -7.24
N VAL A 83 4.12 3.19 -5.93
CA VAL A 83 3.24 3.87 -4.98
C VAL A 83 4.09 4.65 -3.99
N GLU A 84 3.82 5.96 -3.87
CA GLU A 84 4.47 6.85 -2.90
C GLU A 84 3.54 7.08 -1.70
N LEU A 85 4.07 6.92 -0.49
CA LEU A 85 3.32 6.97 0.75
C LEU A 85 3.64 8.23 1.59
N ARG A 86 2.63 8.71 2.31
CA ARG A 86 2.70 9.84 3.24
C ARG A 86 3.33 9.44 4.58
N LYS A 87 2.98 8.25 5.10
CA LYS A 87 3.45 7.70 6.37
C LYS A 87 3.69 6.18 6.27
N PRO A 88 4.42 5.57 7.23
CA PRO A 88 4.61 4.13 7.29
C PRO A 88 3.27 3.37 7.26
N PRO A 89 3.20 2.22 6.57
CA PRO A 89 1.98 1.42 6.49
C PRO A 89 1.77 0.58 7.74
N ARG A 90 0.61 -0.08 7.85
CA ARG A 90 0.28 -0.96 8.97
C ARG A 90 0.71 -2.40 8.69
N PHE A 91 1.40 -3.02 9.63
CA PHE A 91 1.83 -4.43 9.55
C PHE A 91 0.86 -5.36 10.27
N VAL A 92 0.60 -6.51 9.65
CA VAL A 92 -0.37 -7.49 10.12
C VAL A 92 0.14 -8.91 9.81
N LYS A 93 -0.10 -9.86 10.70
CA LYS A 93 0.23 -11.27 10.45
C LYS A 93 -0.84 -12.22 10.97
N GLU A 94 -0.81 -13.45 10.49
CA GLU A 94 -1.52 -14.56 11.11
C GLU A 94 -0.85 -14.96 12.45
N PRO A 95 -1.62 -15.41 13.44
CA PRO A 95 -1.06 -15.96 14.68
C PRO A 95 -0.31 -17.28 14.42
N SER A 96 0.84 -17.46 15.07
CA SER A 96 1.76 -18.61 14.85
C SER A 96 1.17 -19.97 15.22
N HIS A 97 0.22 -20.03 16.15
CA HIS A 97 -0.35 -21.29 16.64
C HIS A 97 -1.87 -21.27 16.56
N ARG A 98 -2.47 -21.82 15.49
CA ARG A 98 -3.91 -22.15 15.47
C ARG A 98 -4.22 -23.50 14.83
N PRO A 99 -5.10 -24.31 15.46
CA PRO A 99 -5.70 -25.47 14.85
C PRO A 99 -6.86 -24.98 13.95
N TYR A 100 -6.73 -25.18 12.64
CA TYR A 100 -7.83 -25.30 11.68
C TYR A 100 -9.00 -24.27 11.75
N ARG A 101 -8.98 -23.30 10.82
CA ARG A 101 -10.12 -22.49 10.30
C ARG A 101 -10.60 -21.22 11.06
N SER A 102 -9.71 -20.25 11.31
CA SER A 102 -10.11 -18.83 11.15
C SER A 102 -8.93 -17.96 10.69
N THR A 103 -9.14 -17.11 9.69
CA THR A 103 -8.18 -16.10 9.22
C THR A 103 -8.28 -14.87 10.12
N GLU A 104 -7.86 -14.98 11.37
CA GLU A 104 -7.72 -13.83 12.24
C GLU A 104 -6.37 -13.15 11.99
N TRP A 105 -6.45 -11.86 11.65
CA TRP A 105 -5.29 -11.02 11.38
C TRP A 105 -4.97 -10.21 12.64
N ILE A 106 -3.74 -10.33 13.14
CA ILE A 106 -3.28 -9.56 14.31
C ILE A 106 -2.32 -8.46 13.85
N ALA A 107 -2.52 -7.24 14.37
CA ALA A 107 -1.57 -6.15 14.19
C ALA A 107 -0.22 -6.54 14.83
N THR A 108 0.87 -6.08 14.22
CA THR A 108 2.23 -6.34 14.70
C THR A 108 3.08 -5.08 14.50
N GLU A 109 4.02 -4.83 15.40
CA GLU A 109 5.02 -3.76 15.26
C GLU A 109 6.23 -4.22 14.42
N GLU A 110 6.29 -5.52 14.11
CA GLU A 110 7.35 -6.12 13.29
C GLU A 110 7.21 -5.72 11.82
N ASP A 111 8.18 -4.95 11.32
CA ASP A 111 8.39 -4.76 9.89
C ASP A 111 9.21 -5.92 9.30
N PHE A 112 8.50 -6.79 8.61
CA PHE A 112 9.06 -7.98 7.96
C PHE A 112 9.78 -7.70 6.63
N THR A 113 9.98 -6.44 6.26
CA THR A 113 10.73 -6.00 5.07
C THR A 113 12.15 -5.54 5.42
N SER A 114 12.75 -6.11 6.47
CA SER A 114 14.05 -5.65 7.00
C SER A 114 14.03 -4.15 7.34
N ASN A 115 12.93 -3.71 8.00
CA ASN A 115 12.65 -2.31 8.37
C ASN A 115 12.51 -1.32 7.19
N GLN A 116 12.46 -1.79 5.93
CA GLN A 116 12.39 -0.88 4.78
C GLN A 116 11.03 -0.22 4.64
N ALA A 117 9.92 -0.91 4.89
CA ALA A 117 8.57 -0.35 4.79
C ALA A 117 8.28 0.69 5.87
N SER A 118 8.96 0.61 7.01
CA SER A 118 8.91 1.61 8.09
C SER A 118 9.66 2.89 7.76
N VAL A 119 10.62 2.84 6.83
CA VAL A 119 11.56 3.93 6.57
C VAL A 119 11.39 4.52 5.17
N CYS A 120 11.15 3.71 4.15
CA CYS A 120 11.07 4.13 2.76
C CYS A 120 9.63 4.46 2.34
N ARG A 121 9.46 5.59 1.65
CA ARG A 121 8.14 6.07 1.18
C ARG A 121 7.61 5.33 -0.03
N ARG A 122 8.46 4.67 -0.83
CA ARG A 122 8.10 4.15 -2.14
C ARG A 122 8.12 2.63 -2.16
N GLN A 123 7.06 2.05 -2.73
CA GLN A 123 6.92 0.61 -2.96
C GLN A 123 6.61 0.37 -4.44
N THR A 124 7.25 -0.63 -5.03
CA THR A 124 7.07 -1.02 -6.43
C THR A 124 6.51 -2.43 -6.51
N PHE A 125 5.35 -2.55 -7.14
CA PHE A 125 4.66 -3.83 -7.37
C PHE A 125 4.85 -4.24 -8.83
N HIS A 126 5.29 -5.47 -9.08
CA HIS A 126 5.50 -6.00 -10.41
C HIS A 126 4.46 -7.07 -10.75
N PHE A 127 3.73 -6.86 -11.85
CA PHE A 127 2.59 -7.65 -12.28
C PHE A 127 2.93 -8.46 -13.52
N THR A 128 2.28 -9.61 -13.70
CA THR A 128 2.33 -10.33 -14.97
C THR A 128 1.89 -9.42 -16.13
N PRO A 129 2.44 -9.62 -17.34
CA PRO A 129 2.06 -8.81 -18.49
C PRO A 129 0.54 -8.85 -18.73
N GLY A 130 -0.09 -7.67 -18.83
CA GLY A 130 -1.54 -7.52 -19.02
C GLY A 130 -2.28 -7.14 -17.74
N ASP A 131 -1.98 -7.76 -16.59
CA ASP A 131 -2.69 -7.54 -15.32
C ASP A 131 -2.67 -6.06 -14.89
N LEU A 132 -1.54 -5.38 -15.06
CA LEU A 132 -1.43 -3.97 -14.65
C LEU A 132 -2.39 -3.06 -15.43
N GLN A 133 -2.63 -3.32 -16.71
CA GLN A 133 -3.60 -2.54 -17.50
C GLN A 133 -5.00 -2.70 -16.88
N GLU A 134 -5.42 -3.94 -16.66
CA GLU A 134 -6.73 -4.28 -16.12
C GLU A 134 -6.92 -3.71 -14.71
N ILE A 135 -5.91 -3.81 -13.85
CA ILE A 135 -5.92 -3.24 -12.49
C ILE A 135 -6.13 -1.73 -12.56
N MET A 136 -5.36 -1.03 -13.38
CA MET A 136 -5.43 0.43 -13.47
C MET A 136 -6.79 0.90 -13.99
N GLU A 137 -7.36 0.23 -15.00
CA GLU A 137 -8.71 0.51 -15.49
C GLU A 137 -9.77 0.31 -14.39
N LYS A 138 -9.69 -0.78 -13.63
CA LYS A 138 -10.61 -1.07 -12.52
C LYS A 138 -10.43 -0.13 -11.33
N LEU A 139 -9.22 0.31 -11.03
CA LEU A 139 -8.97 1.30 -9.98
C LEU A 139 -9.57 2.66 -10.35
N VAL A 140 -9.27 3.16 -11.56
CA VAL A 140 -9.69 4.49 -12.03
C VAL A 140 -11.20 4.59 -12.23
N SER A 141 -11.82 3.57 -12.84
CA SER A 141 -13.29 3.47 -12.92
C SER A 141 -13.94 3.11 -11.58
N GLY A 142 -13.10 2.63 -10.65
CA GLY A 142 -13.37 2.14 -9.31
C GLY A 142 -13.92 3.16 -8.34
N ASP A 143 -13.19 4.27 -8.22
CA ASP A 143 -13.43 5.30 -7.21
C ASP A 143 -12.82 6.64 -7.68
N LYS A 144 -13.45 7.75 -7.29
CA LYS A 144 -12.97 9.10 -7.63
C LYS A 144 -11.55 9.33 -7.12
N PHE A 145 -11.20 8.80 -5.95
CA PHE A 145 -9.85 8.88 -5.37
C PHE A 145 -8.78 8.47 -6.39
N TRP A 146 -8.92 7.29 -7.00
CA TRP A 146 -7.95 6.78 -7.96
C TRP A 146 -7.96 7.57 -9.26
N SER A 147 -9.13 8.01 -9.72
CA SER A 147 -9.25 8.82 -10.94
C SER A 147 -8.55 10.19 -10.83
N ASP A 148 -8.47 10.74 -9.63
CA ASP A 148 -7.74 11.98 -9.37
C ASP A 148 -6.27 11.71 -9.10
N LEU A 149 -5.96 10.64 -8.36
CA LEU A 149 -4.59 10.25 -8.03
C LEU A 149 -3.73 9.99 -9.28
N VAL A 150 -4.27 9.39 -10.34
CA VAL A 150 -3.52 9.15 -11.59
C VAL A 150 -3.11 10.43 -12.32
N LYS A 151 -3.70 11.58 -11.96
CA LYS A 151 -3.35 12.89 -12.55
C LYS A 151 -2.27 13.60 -11.72
N ILE A 152 -1.96 13.11 -10.52
CA ILE A 152 -0.96 13.71 -9.64
C ILE A 152 0.44 13.40 -10.17
N PRO A 153 1.33 14.40 -10.31
CA PRO A 153 2.71 14.17 -10.68
C PRO A 153 3.41 13.21 -9.69
N PHE A 154 4.23 12.32 -10.25
CA PHE A 154 5.03 11.39 -9.46
C PHE A 154 6.53 11.70 -9.59
N PRO A 155 7.28 11.76 -8.49
CA PRO A 155 6.82 11.74 -7.10
C PRO A 155 6.25 13.11 -6.67
N THR A 156 5.38 13.13 -5.66
CA THR A 156 4.93 14.34 -4.98
C THR A 156 6.05 14.93 -4.12
N LEU A 157 6.91 14.09 -3.52
CA LEU A 157 8.06 14.53 -2.71
C LEU A 157 9.36 14.03 -3.34
N PRO A 158 9.93 14.74 -4.34
CA PRO A 158 11.09 14.27 -5.09
C PRO A 158 12.35 14.10 -4.25
N GLU A 159 12.58 15.01 -3.30
CA GLU A 159 13.77 15.02 -2.44
C GLU A 159 13.64 14.11 -1.20
N SER A 160 12.44 13.60 -0.90
CA SER A 160 12.18 12.79 0.29
C SER A 160 12.01 11.31 -0.07
N LEU A 161 13.08 10.53 0.04
CA LEU A 161 13.03 9.07 -0.15
C LEU A 161 12.49 8.33 1.09
N TYR A 162 12.61 8.93 2.27
CA TYR A 162 12.30 8.32 3.55
C TYR A 162 11.19 9.07 4.27
N PHE A 163 10.44 8.39 5.15
CA PHE A 163 9.52 9.03 6.07
C PHE A 163 10.29 9.96 7.01
N GLU A 164 9.65 11.04 7.42
CA GLU A 164 10.20 11.87 8.49
C GLU A 164 10.25 11.02 9.76
N GLN A 165 11.46 10.77 10.27
CA GLN A 165 11.60 10.25 11.61
C GLN A 165 11.18 11.38 12.54
N ASN A 166 10.23 11.12 13.45
CA ASN A 166 9.96 12.02 14.56
C ASN A 166 11.23 12.12 15.41
N GLY A 167 12.13 13.02 15.03
CA GLY A 167 13.26 13.41 15.84
C GLY A 167 12.72 14.16 17.03
N ASN A 168 12.90 13.61 18.22
CA ASN A 168 13.03 14.45 19.41
C ASN A 168 14.15 15.45 19.13
N ASN A 169 13.79 16.68 18.77
CA ASN A 169 14.70 17.81 18.77
C ASN A 169 14.08 18.91 19.63
N ASP A 170 14.47 18.92 20.90
CA ASP A 170 14.63 20.18 21.60
C ASP A 170 15.66 21.04 20.84
N ASN A 171 15.35 22.33 20.73
CA ASN A 171 16.13 23.44 20.18
C ASN A 171 16.07 23.71 18.67
N GLN A 172 15.08 24.54 18.34
CA GLN A 172 15.17 25.80 17.57
C GLN A 172 16.26 25.92 16.49
N SER A 173 15.81 25.94 15.23
CA SER A 173 16.13 27.06 14.34
C SER A 173 14.97 27.27 13.37
N GLN A 174 14.40 28.48 13.42
CA GLN A 174 13.31 28.93 12.55
C GLN A 174 13.70 28.83 11.07
N GLY A 175 12.81 28.24 10.30
CA GLY A 175 12.80 28.25 8.83
C GLY A 175 11.37 27.99 8.36
N SER A 176 10.51 28.99 8.51
CA SER A 176 9.11 28.91 8.13
C SER A 176 8.96 28.77 6.62
N PHE A 177 8.54 27.60 6.16
CA PHE A 177 7.87 27.44 4.87
C PHE A 177 6.43 27.00 5.13
N SER A 178 5.54 27.98 5.24
CA SER A 178 4.09 27.77 5.21
C SER A 178 3.68 27.43 3.78
N VAL A 179 3.51 26.15 3.46
CA VAL A 179 2.75 25.76 2.27
C VAL A 179 1.28 25.84 2.65
N ASN A 180 0.61 26.90 2.19
CA ASN A 180 -0.83 27.08 2.34
C ASN A 180 -1.57 25.86 1.75
N MET A 181 -2.15 25.05 2.63
CA MET A 181 -2.92 23.86 2.28
C MET A 181 -4.43 24.17 2.27
N ASP A 182 -4.81 25.39 1.86
CA ASP A 182 -6.20 25.86 1.84
C ASP A 182 -6.84 25.86 0.44
N LEU A 183 -6.19 25.30 -0.58
CA LEU A 183 -6.72 25.30 -1.96
C LEU A 183 -7.52 24.05 -2.36
N LEU A 184 -7.96 23.22 -1.41
CA LEU A 184 -8.81 22.05 -1.71
C LEU A 184 -10.22 22.12 -1.11
N HIS A 185 -10.64 23.23 -0.52
CA HIS A 185 -12.03 23.44 -0.12
C HIS A 185 -12.52 24.79 -0.64
N HIS A 186 -13.03 24.81 -1.87
CA HIS A 186 -14.18 25.62 -2.32
C HIS A 186 -14.26 25.58 -3.85
N GLN A 187 -15.11 24.71 -4.40
CA GLN A 187 -15.98 25.07 -5.54
C GLN A 187 -17.23 24.19 -5.50
N SER A 188 -18.29 24.74 -4.92
CA SER A 188 -19.68 24.34 -5.10
C SER A 188 -20.55 25.53 -4.75
N GLN A 189 -20.75 26.42 -5.73
CA GLN A 189 -22.04 27.00 -6.05
C GLN A 189 -22.19 27.01 -7.56
#